data_AF-A0A957XVV7-F1
#
_entry.id   AF-A0A957XVV7-F1
#
_cell.length_a   1.000
_cell.length_b   1.000
_cell.length_c   1.000
_cell.angle_alpha   90.00
_cell.angle_beta   90.00
_cell.angle_gamma   90.00
#
_symmetry.space_group_name_H-M   'P 1'
#
loop_
_entity.id
_entity.type
_entity.pdbx_description
1 polymer ?
#
loop_
_entity_poly.entity_id
_entity_poly.type
_entity_poly.pdbx_seq_one_letter_code
_entity_poly.pdbx_strand_id
1 'polypeptide(L)'
;SDEELQTLVRKHGPQEAADRLVALANDHGGRDNITVTILRLPGGAAAPVAVPAGVTAASRSRLPVILGILATLILLAAVAIIVLPKLGSNASATPTLAATDSAAMAVAAPSTNTATPTPPEVTPTSLPQATETVAPVAVTALAPPTPITVTEVISGPTGLMTVTRVIQPADSTAGGPPTSTPFGTFTPTPTVTRAVPTPTSAATAALTTTGSPASATSGPFVPPSAISVALASPNNDDSSSSALTFEWNITTGALAPNQAFEWRLWQEGQDPLRDGLGLAGTTRSTQQRVNLAAADAVGQIEPGDYLWGVFQVQTTPSYQALRLISDTRTFRYERSSPGGGPVAPTLSVRPTRDE
;
A
#
# COMPACT_ATOMS: atom_id res chain seq x y z
N SER A 1 -24.44 16.18 10.14
CA SER A 1 -24.70 14.95 10.96
C SER A 1 -24.66 13.72 10.08
N ASP A 2 -24.78 12.48 10.60
CA ASP A 2 -24.80 11.26 9.76
C ASP A 2 -25.96 11.27 8.75
N GLU A 3 -27.12 11.83 9.13
CA GLU A 3 -28.26 11.99 8.21
C GLU A 3 -27.95 12.90 7.01
N GLU A 4 -27.13 13.92 7.23
CA GLU A 4 -26.71 14.87 6.19
C GLU A 4 -25.75 14.22 5.19
N LEU A 5 -24.81 13.38 5.67
CA LEU A 5 -23.92 12.59 4.83
C LEU A 5 -24.71 11.60 3.98
N GLN A 6 -25.66 10.88 4.58
CA GLN A 6 -26.51 9.94 3.86
C GLN A 6 -27.39 10.66 2.82
N THR A 7 -27.91 11.84 3.13
CA THR A 7 -28.74 12.62 2.21
C THR A 7 -27.93 13.07 0.99
N LEU A 8 -26.70 13.54 1.21
CA LEU A 8 -25.77 13.92 0.14
C LEU A 8 -25.43 12.75 -0.78
N VAL A 9 -25.08 11.59 -0.21
CA VAL A 9 -24.72 10.39 -0.99
C VAL A 9 -25.89 9.82 -1.77
N ARG A 10 -27.13 9.93 -1.26
CA ARG A 10 -28.34 9.44 -1.96
C ARG A 10 -28.83 10.37 -3.05
N LYS A 11 -28.67 11.69 -2.87
CA LYS A 11 -29.23 12.71 -3.77
C LYS A 11 -28.33 12.98 -4.98
N HIS A 12 -27.03 12.75 -4.85
CA HIS A 12 -26.03 13.09 -5.85
C HIS A 12 -25.35 11.84 -6.43
N GLY A 13 -24.82 11.95 -7.65
CA GLY A 13 -23.96 10.91 -8.20
C GLY A 13 -22.67 10.74 -7.36
N PRO A 14 -21.97 9.60 -7.44
CA PRO A 14 -20.85 9.30 -6.55
C PRO A 14 -19.74 10.36 -6.57
N GLN A 15 -19.44 10.95 -7.73
CA GLN A 15 -18.42 12.00 -7.84
C GLN A 15 -18.89 13.32 -7.21
N GLU A 16 -20.11 13.78 -7.52
CA GLU A 16 -20.66 15.01 -6.92
C GLU A 16 -20.90 14.86 -5.40
N ALA A 17 -21.28 13.66 -4.96
CA ALA A 17 -21.39 13.34 -3.54
C ALA A 17 -20.03 13.46 -2.84
N ALA A 18 -18.94 12.96 -3.46
CA ALA A 18 -17.60 13.09 -2.89
C ALA A 18 -17.18 14.57 -2.78
N ASP A 19 -17.39 15.37 -3.82
CA ASP A 19 -17.05 16.80 -3.83
C ASP A 19 -17.82 17.56 -2.73
N ARG A 20 -19.11 17.26 -2.55
CA ARG A 20 -19.93 17.88 -1.51
C ARG A 20 -19.58 17.41 -0.10
N LEU A 21 -19.15 16.16 0.07
CA LEU A 21 -18.65 15.66 1.35
C LEU A 21 -17.34 16.32 1.75
N VAL A 22 -16.45 16.57 0.79
CA VAL A 22 -15.22 17.36 1.02
C VAL A 22 -15.56 18.80 1.38
N ALA A 23 -16.47 19.44 0.65
CA ALA A 23 -16.92 20.80 0.95
C ALA A 23 -17.54 20.88 2.36
N LEU A 24 -18.43 19.95 2.71
CA LEU A 24 -19.04 19.86 4.03
C LEU A 24 -17.98 19.68 5.13
N ALA A 25 -17.01 18.79 4.94
CA ALA A 25 -15.94 18.56 5.90
C ALA A 25 -15.06 19.81 6.10
N ASN A 26 -14.80 20.58 5.04
CA ASN A 26 -14.10 21.87 5.14
C ASN A 26 -14.95 22.92 5.88
N ASP A 27 -16.25 23.01 5.61
CA ASP A 27 -17.18 23.94 6.25
C ASP A 27 -17.32 23.66 7.77
N HIS A 28 -17.17 22.40 8.18
CA HIS A 28 -17.13 21.98 9.58
C HIS A 28 -15.76 22.17 10.25
N GLY A 29 -14.81 22.83 9.59
CA GLY A 29 -13.49 23.14 10.16
C GLY A 29 -12.49 22.00 10.08
N GLY A 30 -12.71 21.00 9.22
CA GLY A 30 -11.68 20.02 8.87
C GLY A 30 -10.50 20.74 8.20
N ARG A 31 -9.34 20.73 8.85
CA ARG A 31 -8.14 21.48 8.40
C ARG A 31 -7.16 20.65 7.57
N ASP A 32 -7.33 19.33 7.48
CA ASP A 32 -6.34 18.41 6.91
C ASP A 32 -6.95 17.34 5.97
N ASN A 33 -6.17 16.93 4.97
CA ASN A 33 -6.35 15.83 4.00
C ASN A 33 -7.60 14.93 4.15
N ILE A 34 -8.76 15.45 3.71
CA ILE A 34 -10.02 14.70 3.71
C ILE A 34 -10.00 13.66 2.59
N THR A 35 -10.03 12.37 2.95
CA THR A 35 -10.18 11.26 2.01
C THR A 35 -11.61 10.74 2.06
N VAL A 36 -12.35 10.84 0.95
CA VAL A 36 -13.72 10.31 0.83
C VAL A 36 -13.70 9.06 -0.03
N THR A 37 -14.18 7.93 0.51
CA THR A 37 -14.33 6.67 -0.23
C THR A 37 -15.80 6.28 -0.28
N ILE A 38 -16.39 6.22 -1.48
CA ILE A 38 -17.79 5.81 -1.68
C ILE A 38 -17.80 4.41 -2.26
N LEU A 39 -18.22 3.43 -1.45
CA LEU A 39 -18.29 2.02 -1.83
C LEU A 39 -19.71 1.69 -2.32
N ARG A 40 -19.83 1.26 -3.57
CA ARG A 40 -21.08 0.72 -4.10
C ARG A 40 -21.08 -0.79 -3.95
N LEU A 41 -21.80 -1.30 -2.96
CA LEU A 41 -21.93 -2.74 -2.75
C LEU A 41 -22.88 -3.33 -3.81
N PRO A 42 -22.46 -4.35 -4.56
CA PRO A 42 -23.34 -5.06 -5.48
C PRO A 42 -24.42 -5.81 -4.66
N GLY A 43 -25.69 -5.47 -4.89
CA GLY A 43 -26.84 -6.03 -4.15
C GLY A 43 -27.73 -5.01 -3.45
N GLY A 44 -27.35 -3.73 -3.43
CA GLY A 44 -28.19 -2.64 -2.93
C GLY A 44 -29.33 -2.30 -3.90
N ALA A 45 -30.40 -3.10 -3.91
CA ALA A 45 -31.67 -2.69 -4.51
C ALA A 45 -32.14 -1.40 -3.82
N ALA A 46 -32.43 -0.36 -4.61
CA ALA A 46 -32.98 0.89 -4.12
C ALA A 46 -34.21 0.59 -3.24
N ALA A 47 -34.22 1.08 -2.01
CA ALA A 47 -35.40 1.00 -1.15
C ALA A 47 -36.58 1.62 -1.90
N PRO A 48 -37.67 0.87 -2.13
CA PRO A 48 -38.79 1.40 -2.90
C PRO A 48 -39.46 2.52 -2.09
N VAL A 49 -39.50 3.71 -2.68
CA VAL A 49 -40.40 4.78 -2.25
C VAL A 49 -41.82 4.24 -2.37
N ALA A 50 -42.54 4.24 -1.26
CA ALA A 50 -43.90 3.72 -1.17
C ALA A 50 -44.85 4.47 -2.12
N VAL A 51 -45.38 3.76 -3.10
CA VAL A 51 -46.63 4.09 -3.80
C VAL A 51 -47.64 3.01 -3.40
N PRO A 52 -48.87 3.36 -2.96
CA PRO A 52 -49.82 2.36 -2.52
C PRO A 52 -50.54 1.69 -3.70
N ALA A 53 -51.07 0.50 -3.39
CA ALA A 53 -52.06 -0.28 -4.14
C ALA A 53 -51.55 -1.19 -5.28
N GLY A 54 -51.17 -2.40 -4.88
CA GLY A 54 -52.00 -3.56 -5.17
C GLY A 54 -51.64 -4.38 -6.42
N VAL A 55 -50.82 -5.42 -6.23
CA VAL A 55 -51.08 -6.75 -6.82
C VAL A 55 -50.38 -7.81 -5.95
N THR A 56 -51.10 -8.85 -5.58
CA THR A 56 -50.64 -9.97 -4.76
C THR A 56 -49.84 -10.99 -5.59
N ALA A 57 -48.59 -11.28 -5.20
CA ALA A 57 -47.87 -12.46 -5.65
C ALA A 57 -47.07 -13.06 -4.48
N ALA A 58 -47.47 -14.25 -4.06
CA ALA A 58 -46.93 -14.96 -2.92
C ALA A 58 -45.53 -15.53 -3.21
N SER A 59 -44.50 -14.95 -2.58
CA SER A 59 -43.17 -15.56 -2.47
C SER A 59 -42.96 -16.04 -1.03
N ARG A 60 -42.76 -17.35 -0.85
CA ARG A 60 -42.51 -18.00 0.45
C ARG A 60 -41.19 -17.50 1.02
N SER A 61 -41.26 -16.64 2.03
CA SER A 61 -40.10 -16.02 2.66
C SER A 61 -39.37 -17.02 3.56
N ARG A 62 -38.05 -17.17 3.35
CA ARG A 62 -37.11 -17.78 4.30
C ARG A 62 -36.66 -16.76 5.35
N LEU A 63 -37.60 -15.99 5.87
CA LEU A 63 -37.35 -14.88 6.79
C LEU A 63 -37.03 -15.28 8.26
N PRO A 64 -37.33 -16.48 8.79
CA PRO A 64 -36.98 -16.77 10.19
C PRO A 64 -35.49 -17.12 10.38
N VAL A 65 -34.72 -17.39 9.32
CA VAL A 65 -33.30 -17.77 9.45
C VAL A 65 -32.38 -16.56 9.63
N ILE A 66 -32.70 -15.42 8.99
CA ILE A 66 -31.83 -14.23 9.01
C ILE A 66 -31.92 -13.49 10.37
N LEU A 67 -33.10 -13.47 11.01
CA LEU A 67 -33.24 -12.91 12.36
C LEU A 67 -32.50 -13.74 13.43
N GLY A 68 -32.41 -15.06 13.24
CA GLY A 68 -31.67 -15.94 14.15
C GLY A 68 -30.16 -15.61 14.18
N ILE A 69 -29.56 -15.40 13.01
CA ILE A 69 -28.12 -15.12 12.85
C ILE A 69 -27.76 -13.76 13.46
N LEU A 70 -28.61 -12.74 13.28
CA LEU A 70 -28.35 -11.41 13.83
C LEU A 70 -28.39 -11.41 15.37
N ALA A 71 -29.33 -12.15 15.97
CA ALA A 71 -29.40 -12.30 17.42
C ALA A 71 -28.19 -13.06 18.00
N THR A 72 -27.66 -14.06 17.27
CA THR A 72 -26.47 -14.80 17.72
C THR A 72 -25.21 -13.94 17.66
N LEU A 73 -25.05 -13.12 16.62
CA LEU A 73 -23.91 -12.19 16.50
C LEU A 73 -23.90 -11.11 17.59
N ILE A 74 -25.07 -10.56 17.94
CA ILE A 74 -25.19 -9.59 19.03
C ILE A 74 -24.83 -10.24 20.37
N LEU A 75 -25.25 -11.49 20.61
CA LEU A 75 -24.90 -12.22 21.82
C LEU A 75 -23.39 -12.51 21.90
N LEU A 76 -22.75 -12.89 20.78
CA LEU A 76 -21.29 -13.12 20.73
C LEU A 76 -20.50 -11.84 20.99
N ALA A 77 -20.93 -10.71 20.41
CA ALA A 77 -20.29 -9.42 20.64
C ALA A 77 -20.41 -8.97 22.11
N ALA A 78 -21.56 -9.20 22.75
CA ALA A 78 -21.74 -8.91 24.17
C ALA A 78 -20.82 -9.77 25.07
N VAL A 79 -20.62 -11.06 24.75
CA VAL A 79 -19.72 -11.94 25.50
C VAL A 79 -18.25 -11.52 25.31
N ALA A 80 -17.84 -11.13 24.10
CA ALA A 80 -16.48 -10.66 23.84
C ALA A 80 -16.11 -9.41 24.66
N ILE A 81 -17.04 -8.45 24.79
CA ILE A 81 -16.84 -7.22 25.57
C ILE A 81 -16.68 -7.53 27.08
N ILE A 82 -17.33 -8.57 27.60
CA ILE A 82 -17.24 -8.95 29.02
C ILE A 82 -15.96 -9.72 29.35
N VAL A 83 -15.43 -10.52 28.41
CA VAL A 83 -14.27 -11.38 28.64
C VAL A 83 -12.94 -10.67 28.38
N LEU A 84 -12.87 -9.75 27.40
CA LEU A 84 -11.62 -9.09 27.01
C LEU A 84 -10.92 -8.25 28.10
N PRO A 85 -11.61 -7.59 29.06
CA PRO A 85 -10.94 -6.83 30.11
C PRO A 85 -10.14 -7.69 31.11
N LYS A 86 -10.31 -9.02 31.11
CA LYS A 86 -9.64 -9.93 32.06
C LYS A 86 -8.35 -10.59 31.53
N LEU A 87 -7.93 -10.30 30.30
CA LEU A 87 -6.73 -10.92 29.69
C LEU A 87 -5.50 -10.02 29.54
N GLY A 88 -5.49 -8.79 30.05
CA GLY A 88 -4.26 -8.01 30.25
C GLY A 88 -3.90 -7.99 31.72
N SER A 89 -2.85 -8.64 32.22
CA SER A 89 -1.47 -8.16 32.06
C SER A 89 -0.52 -9.27 32.52
N ASN A 90 0.21 -9.90 31.60
CA ASN A 90 1.46 -10.59 31.94
C ASN A 90 2.53 -10.00 31.03
N ALA A 91 3.28 -9.04 31.58
CA ALA A 91 4.51 -8.55 30.99
C ALA A 91 5.47 -9.74 30.86
N SER A 92 5.66 -10.23 29.64
CA SER A 92 6.65 -11.25 29.35
C SER A 92 8.02 -10.59 29.34
N ALA A 93 8.84 -10.92 30.33
CA ALA A 93 10.21 -10.48 30.44
C ALA A 93 11.03 -11.00 29.24
N THR A 94 11.75 -10.09 28.60
CA THR A 94 12.75 -10.34 27.57
C THR A 94 13.81 -11.33 28.09
N PRO A 95 14.05 -12.49 27.43
CA PRO A 95 15.17 -13.34 27.79
C PRO A 95 16.48 -12.75 27.29
N THR A 96 17.35 -12.39 28.23
CA THR A 96 18.78 -12.10 28.01
C THR A 96 19.49 -13.41 27.66
N LEU A 97 20.06 -13.50 26.44
CA LEU A 97 20.89 -14.62 26.02
C LEU A 97 22.25 -14.58 26.74
N ALA A 98 22.55 -15.65 27.48
CA ALA A 98 23.85 -15.89 28.07
C ALA A 98 24.84 -16.41 27.01
N ALA A 99 26.00 -15.77 26.91
CA ALA A 99 27.14 -16.28 26.16
C ALA A 99 27.64 -17.59 26.80
N THR A 100 27.71 -18.65 26.01
CA THR A 100 28.36 -19.90 26.42
C THR A 100 29.77 -19.89 25.87
N ASP A 101 30.74 -19.70 26.76
CA ASP A 101 32.16 -19.96 26.51
C ASP A 101 32.36 -21.44 26.21
N SER A 102 32.95 -21.74 25.05
CA SER A 102 33.38 -23.08 24.67
C SER A 102 34.84 -23.26 25.11
N ALA A 103 35.01 -23.78 26.32
CA ALA A 103 36.30 -24.22 26.83
C ALA A 103 36.61 -25.63 26.30
N ALA A 104 37.64 -25.70 25.47
CA ALA A 104 38.29 -26.94 25.08
C ALA A 104 39.00 -27.58 26.29
N MET A 105 38.74 -28.86 26.54
CA MET A 105 39.66 -29.72 27.28
C MET A 105 40.07 -30.92 26.43
N ALA A 106 41.38 -31.04 26.31
CA ALA A 106 42.14 -32.03 25.58
C ALA A 106 42.26 -33.36 26.35
N VAL A 107 42.45 -34.46 25.62
CA VAL A 107 43.22 -35.63 26.07
C VAL A 107 44.06 -36.20 24.92
N ALA A 108 45.37 -35.98 25.05
CA ALA A 108 46.59 -36.72 24.66
C ALA A 108 46.63 -37.79 23.53
N ALA A 109 47.37 -37.46 22.45
CA ALA A 109 48.71 -37.94 22.01
C ALA A 109 49.04 -39.48 21.90
N PRO A 110 50.11 -39.92 21.16
CA PRO A 110 51.18 -39.16 20.47
C PRO A 110 51.58 -39.64 19.04
N SER A 111 52.29 -38.78 18.28
CA SER A 111 53.62 -39.05 17.66
C SER A 111 54.07 -37.89 16.76
N THR A 112 54.99 -37.09 17.32
CA THR A 112 56.27 -36.60 16.76
C THR A 112 56.45 -36.46 15.24
N ASN A 113 56.64 -35.21 14.78
CA ASN A 113 57.82 -34.84 13.98
C ASN A 113 58.18 -33.36 14.20
N THR A 114 59.47 -33.18 14.49
CA THR A 114 60.15 -31.96 14.94
C THR A 114 60.49 -31.05 13.75
N ALA A 115 60.11 -29.78 13.84
CA ALA A 115 60.79 -28.70 13.12
C ALA A 115 60.82 -27.44 14.01
N THR A 116 62.04 -26.96 14.24
CA THR A 116 62.46 -25.84 15.08
C THR A 116 61.80 -24.51 14.71
N PRO A 117 61.16 -23.77 15.64
CA PRO A 117 60.74 -22.40 15.40
C PRO A 117 61.84 -21.37 15.75
N THR A 118 62.03 -20.42 14.84
CA THR A 118 62.78 -19.16 15.05
C THR A 118 61.95 -18.22 15.95
N PRO A 119 62.56 -17.47 16.89
CA PRO A 119 61.83 -16.57 17.80
C PRO A 119 61.23 -15.37 17.04
N PRO A 120 59.98 -14.96 17.32
CA PRO A 120 59.49 -13.65 16.92
C PRO A 120 60.00 -12.57 17.88
N GLU A 121 60.66 -11.58 17.30
CA GLU A 121 61.15 -10.35 17.93
C GLU A 121 59.97 -9.46 18.37
N VAL A 122 59.99 -9.05 19.63
CA VAL A 122 58.99 -8.15 20.22
C VAL A 122 59.16 -6.72 19.68
N THR A 123 58.19 -6.26 18.89
CA THR A 123 58.12 -4.85 18.47
C THR A 123 57.43 -4.02 19.56
N PRO A 124 58.02 -2.89 20.01
CA PRO A 124 57.46 -2.06 21.08
C PRO A 124 56.22 -1.26 20.63
N THR A 125 55.25 -1.20 21.54
CA THR A 125 54.04 -0.36 21.54
C THR A 125 54.36 1.11 21.26
N SER A 126 53.83 1.66 20.17
CA SER A 126 53.86 3.11 19.89
C SER A 126 52.80 3.86 20.70
N LEU A 127 53.20 4.98 21.31
CA LEU A 127 52.40 5.95 22.05
C LEU A 127 51.14 6.42 21.28
N PRO A 128 50.06 6.84 21.99
CA PRO A 128 48.89 7.44 21.36
C PRO A 128 49.22 8.77 20.67
N GLN A 129 48.87 8.85 19.40
CA GLN A 129 48.97 10.03 18.56
C GLN A 129 48.02 11.13 19.06
N ALA A 130 48.51 12.37 19.11
CA ALA A 130 47.75 13.53 19.55
C ALA A 130 46.52 13.77 18.67
N THR A 131 45.37 13.97 19.31
CA THR A 131 44.12 14.38 18.70
C THR A 131 44.26 15.79 18.13
N GLU A 132 44.21 15.93 16.80
CA GLU A 132 44.09 17.23 16.17
C GLU A 132 42.67 17.78 16.36
N THR A 133 42.59 18.94 17.01
CA THR A 133 41.38 19.75 17.12
C THR A 133 41.05 20.34 15.75
N VAL A 134 40.07 19.76 15.07
CA VAL A 134 39.55 20.26 13.79
C VAL A 134 38.85 21.60 14.03
N ALA A 135 39.29 22.64 13.31
CA ALA A 135 38.68 23.97 13.33
C ALA A 135 37.22 23.93 12.84
N PRO A 136 36.31 24.75 13.39
CA PRO A 136 34.91 24.75 13.00
C PRO A 136 34.75 25.18 11.54
N VAL A 137 34.11 24.31 10.74
CA VAL A 137 33.75 24.58 9.35
C VAL A 137 32.71 25.69 9.33
N ALA A 138 33.01 26.79 8.62
CA ALA A 138 32.06 27.87 8.41
C ALA A 138 30.87 27.34 7.58
N VAL A 139 29.68 27.34 8.19
CA VAL A 139 28.43 26.97 7.53
C VAL A 139 28.09 28.07 6.53
N THR A 140 28.24 27.78 5.24
CA THR A 140 27.77 28.66 4.17
C THR A 140 26.25 28.64 4.20
N ALA A 141 25.62 29.80 4.42
CA ALA A 141 24.17 29.93 4.43
C ALA A 141 23.59 29.48 3.08
N LEU A 142 22.65 28.52 3.12
CA LEU A 142 21.90 28.10 1.94
C LEU A 142 21.07 29.27 1.40
N ALA A 143 21.10 29.46 0.08
CA ALA A 143 20.26 30.43 -0.60
C ALA A 143 18.76 30.16 -0.28
N PRO A 144 17.94 31.22 -0.14
CA PRO A 144 16.53 31.06 0.18
C PRO A 144 15.81 30.22 -0.90
N PRO A 145 14.89 29.33 -0.50
CA PRO A 145 14.19 28.48 -1.44
C PRO A 145 13.31 29.32 -2.38
N THR A 146 13.40 29.02 -3.68
CA THR A 146 12.64 29.72 -4.73
C THR A 146 11.18 29.23 -4.71
N PRO A 147 10.17 30.12 -4.83
CA PRO A 147 8.77 29.70 -4.86
C PRO A 147 8.47 28.84 -6.09
N ILE A 148 7.67 27.79 -5.91
CA ILE A 148 7.23 26.90 -6.99
C ILE A 148 5.87 27.38 -7.50
N THR A 149 5.74 27.59 -8.81
CA THR A 149 4.47 27.94 -9.45
C THR A 149 3.90 26.72 -10.16
N VAL A 150 2.67 26.34 -9.81
CA VAL A 150 1.93 25.25 -10.45
C VAL A 150 0.76 25.85 -11.23
N THR A 151 0.73 25.62 -12.54
CA THR A 151 -0.36 26.06 -13.42
C THR A 151 -1.17 24.83 -13.84
N GLU A 152 -2.43 24.78 -13.43
CA GLU A 152 -3.38 23.73 -13.80
C GLU A 152 -4.42 24.29 -14.77
N VAL A 153 -4.73 23.52 -15.81
CA VAL A 153 -5.79 23.85 -16.77
C VAL A 153 -6.94 22.88 -16.57
N ILE A 154 -8.09 23.41 -16.16
CA ILE A 154 -9.29 22.64 -15.86
C ILE A 154 -10.29 22.88 -17.00
N SER A 155 -10.76 21.80 -17.63
CA SER A 155 -11.81 21.88 -18.66
C SER A 155 -13.18 21.76 -18.01
N GLY A 156 -13.99 22.84 -18.08
CA GLY A 156 -15.39 22.84 -17.67
C GLY A 156 -16.35 22.93 -18.88
N PRO A 157 -17.65 22.70 -18.67
CA PRO A 157 -18.67 22.77 -19.73
C PRO A 157 -18.82 24.16 -20.36
N THR A 158 -18.25 25.20 -19.74
CA THR A 158 -18.27 26.60 -20.20
C THR A 158 -16.92 27.12 -20.70
N GLY A 159 -15.89 26.28 -20.77
CA GLY A 159 -14.57 26.64 -21.29
C GLY A 159 -13.39 26.16 -20.44
N LEU A 160 -12.18 26.51 -20.88
CA LEU A 160 -10.93 26.23 -20.15
C LEU A 160 -10.72 27.28 -19.05
N MET A 161 -10.51 26.84 -17.82
CA MET A 161 -10.08 27.69 -16.71
C MET A 161 -8.64 27.36 -16.33
N THR A 162 -7.78 28.37 -16.27
CA THR A 162 -6.39 28.23 -15.80
C THR A 162 -6.31 28.68 -14.35
N VAL A 163 -5.92 27.77 -13.46
CA VAL A 163 -5.66 28.04 -12.05
C VAL A 163 -4.15 28.05 -11.84
N THR A 164 -3.60 29.18 -11.42
CA THR A 164 -2.19 29.28 -11.06
C THR A 164 -2.07 29.35 -9.55
N ARG A 165 -1.37 28.39 -8.95
CA ARG A 165 -1.08 28.33 -7.52
C ARG A 165 0.42 28.54 -7.31
N VAL A 166 0.78 29.51 -6.47
CA VAL A 166 2.16 29.71 -6.02
C VAL A 166 2.31 29.06 -4.65
N ILE A 167 3.21 28.09 -4.54
CA ILE A 167 3.53 27.40 -3.28
C ILE A 167 4.82 28.02 -2.75
N GLN A 168 4.71 28.74 -1.63
CA GLN A 168 5.86 29.17 -0.85
C GLN A 168 6.23 28.07 0.14
N PRO A 169 7.47 27.57 0.12
CA PRO A 169 7.93 26.64 1.15
C PRO A 169 7.94 27.35 2.51
N ALA A 170 7.42 26.68 3.53
CA ALA A 170 7.42 27.22 4.89
C ALA A 170 8.85 27.27 5.44
N ASP A 171 9.28 28.44 5.89
CA ASP A 171 10.56 28.62 6.58
C ASP A 171 10.61 27.74 7.82
N SER A 172 11.38 26.65 7.72
CA SER A 172 11.61 25.72 8.82
C SER A 172 12.83 26.19 9.60
N THR A 173 12.63 27.11 10.55
CA THR A 173 13.66 27.52 11.50
C THR A 173 13.50 26.76 12.82
N ALA A 174 14.59 26.14 13.26
CA ALA A 174 14.65 25.21 14.37
C ALA A 174 14.41 25.85 15.76
N GLY A 175 13.79 25.07 16.66
CA GLY A 175 14.10 25.10 18.09
C GLY A 175 13.25 25.99 19.00
N GLY A 176 11.97 25.67 19.17
CA GLY A 176 11.14 26.17 20.27
C GLY A 176 9.79 25.45 20.36
N PRO A 177 9.17 25.31 21.55
CA PRO A 177 7.82 24.76 21.66
C PRO A 177 6.85 25.66 20.88
N PRO A 178 5.90 25.08 20.12
CA PRO A 178 5.08 25.85 19.19
C PRO A 178 4.10 26.76 19.96
N THR A 179 4.45 28.04 20.09
CA THR A 179 3.49 29.10 20.40
C THR A 179 2.87 29.55 19.09
N SER A 180 1.68 29.03 18.78
CA SER A 180 0.92 29.40 17.58
C SER A 180 0.33 30.81 17.75
N THR A 181 0.93 31.80 17.11
CA THR A 181 0.25 33.06 16.80
C THR A 181 -0.80 32.82 15.70
N PRO A 182 -2.01 33.39 15.79
CA PRO A 182 -3.04 33.18 14.78
C PRO A 182 -2.60 33.80 13.45
N PHE A 183 -2.54 32.95 12.41
CA PHE A 183 -2.28 33.35 11.03
C PHE A 183 -3.35 34.32 10.51
N GLY A 184 -2.89 35.36 9.82
CA GLY A 184 -3.74 36.36 9.20
C GLY A 184 -4.69 35.77 8.16
N THR A 185 -5.92 36.26 8.19
CA THR A 185 -6.97 35.98 7.21
C THR A 185 -6.51 36.39 5.82
N PHE A 186 -6.21 35.42 4.96
CA PHE A 186 -6.10 35.68 3.52
C PHE A 186 -7.51 35.60 2.92
N THR A 187 -8.04 36.76 2.54
CA THR A 187 -9.25 36.87 1.72
C THR A 187 -8.84 36.69 0.26
N PRO A 188 -9.07 35.53 -0.39
CA PRO A 188 -8.90 35.46 -1.84
C PRO A 188 -9.90 36.43 -2.47
N THR A 189 -9.40 37.42 -3.21
CA THR A 189 -10.24 38.27 -4.05
C THR A 189 -10.35 37.58 -5.41
N PRO A 190 -11.48 36.93 -5.75
CA PRO A 190 -11.65 36.41 -7.09
C PRO A 190 -11.80 37.59 -8.06
N THR A 191 -10.78 37.87 -8.88
CA THR A 191 -10.94 38.78 -10.02
C THR A 191 -11.71 38.06 -11.11
N VAL A 192 -13.03 38.19 -11.10
CA VAL A 192 -13.89 37.76 -12.20
C VAL A 192 -13.83 38.80 -13.30
N THR A 193 -12.92 38.62 -14.26
CA THR A 193 -12.92 39.41 -15.50
C THR A 193 -14.04 38.89 -16.39
N ARG A 194 -15.23 39.48 -16.25
CA ARG A 194 -16.36 39.25 -17.16
C ARG A 194 -16.04 39.91 -18.49
N ALA A 195 -15.70 39.13 -19.50
CA ALA A 195 -15.68 39.61 -20.88
C ALA A 195 -17.10 40.06 -21.26
N VAL A 196 -17.26 41.35 -21.57
CA VAL A 196 -18.49 41.90 -22.13
C VAL A 196 -18.64 41.32 -23.54
N PRO A 197 -19.76 40.65 -23.89
CA PRO A 197 -19.99 40.25 -25.26
C PRO A 197 -20.28 41.51 -26.09
N THR A 198 -19.33 41.93 -26.89
CA THR A 198 -19.55 42.92 -27.95
C THR A 198 -20.41 42.27 -29.03
N PRO A 199 -21.58 42.83 -29.39
CA PRO A 199 -22.34 42.35 -30.54
C PRO A 199 -21.62 42.77 -31.82
N THR A 200 -20.82 41.86 -32.38
CA THR A 200 -20.22 42.07 -33.71
C THR A 200 -21.21 41.56 -34.76
N SER A 201 -21.84 42.52 -35.46
CA SER A 201 -22.61 42.28 -36.68
C SER A 201 -21.83 41.41 -37.67
N ALA A 202 -22.53 40.46 -38.26
CA ALA A 202 -22.08 39.67 -39.40
C ALA A 202 -21.71 40.60 -40.56
N ALA A 203 -20.41 40.70 -40.85
CA ALA A 203 -19.90 41.18 -42.11
C ALA A 203 -19.05 40.07 -42.72
N THR A 204 -19.61 39.43 -43.74
CA THR A 204 -18.95 38.51 -44.65
C THR A 204 -17.72 39.19 -45.25
N ALA A 205 -16.54 38.88 -44.73
CA ALA A 205 -15.26 39.22 -45.36
C ALA A 205 -14.49 37.92 -45.60
N ALA A 206 -14.34 37.58 -46.88
CA ALA A 206 -13.50 36.49 -47.34
C ALA A 206 -12.04 36.77 -46.93
N LEU A 207 -11.49 35.93 -46.06
CA LEU A 207 -10.06 35.93 -45.73
C LEU A 207 -9.38 34.74 -46.41
N THR A 208 -8.80 35.00 -47.57
CA THR A 208 -7.63 34.28 -48.08
C THR A 208 -6.43 34.63 -47.21
N THR A 209 -6.07 33.74 -46.28
CA THR A 209 -4.79 33.78 -45.56
C THR A 209 -4.06 32.46 -45.74
N THR A 210 -3.17 32.47 -46.71
CA THR A 210 -2.13 31.47 -46.97
C THR A 210 -1.09 31.54 -45.86
N GLY A 211 -1.39 30.95 -44.70
CA GLY A 211 -0.45 30.77 -43.59
C GLY A 211 0.00 29.32 -43.51
N SER A 212 1.17 29.03 -44.06
CA SER A 212 1.83 27.71 -43.96
C SER A 212 1.98 27.31 -42.49
N PRO A 213 1.42 26.17 -42.03
CA PRO A 213 1.64 25.71 -40.66
C PRO A 213 3.12 25.36 -40.50
N ALA A 214 3.79 26.03 -39.57
CA ALA A 214 5.11 25.62 -39.11
C ALA A 214 4.99 24.20 -38.56
N SER A 215 5.60 23.23 -39.27
CA SER A 215 5.69 21.85 -38.81
C SER A 215 6.49 21.82 -37.52
N ALA A 216 5.78 21.76 -36.38
CA ALA A 216 6.38 21.33 -35.14
C ALA A 216 6.94 19.92 -35.39
N THR A 217 8.27 19.83 -35.44
CA THR A 217 8.97 18.56 -35.53
C THR A 217 8.76 17.87 -34.19
N SER A 218 7.71 17.06 -34.09
CA SER A 218 7.59 16.09 -33.01
C SER A 218 8.80 15.18 -33.11
N GLY A 219 9.68 15.23 -32.10
CA GLY A 219 10.73 14.23 -31.97
C GLY A 219 10.11 12.83 -32.02
N PRO A 220 10.83 11.83 -32.52
CA PRO A 220 10.30 10.47 -32.60
C PRO A 220 9.79 10.05 -31.22
N PHE A 221 8.48 9.84 -31.12
CA PHE A 221 7.86 9.24 -29.94
C PHE A 221 8.38 7.81 -29.86
N VAL A 222 9.38 7.59 -29.01
CA VAL A 222 9.83 6.24 -28.67
C VAL A 222 8.75 5.70 -27.73
N PRO A 223 7.95 4.70 -28.14
CA PRO A 223 6.98 4.10 -27.23
C PRO A 223 7.74 3.59 -25.99
N PRO A 224 7.23 3.83 -24.77
CA PRO A 224 7.88 3.34 -23.57
C PRO A 224 8.07 1.83 -23.70
N SER A 225 9.33 1.37 -23.62
CA SER A 225 9.67 -0.03 -23.78
C SER A 225 8.85 -0.87 -22.78
N ALA A 226 8.22 -1.92 -23.27
CA ALA A 226 7.45 -2.81 -22.41
C ALA A 226 8.38 -3.43 -21.35
N ILE A 227 8.09 -3.19 -20.07
CA ILE A 227 8.76 -3.88 -18.98
C ILE A 227 8.30 -5.34 -18.91
N SER A 228 9.24 -6.24 -18.67
CA SER A 228 9.01 -7.66 -18.39
C SER A 228 9.88 -8.13 -17.24
N VAL A 229 9.41 -9.13 -16.51
CA VAL A 229 10.13 -9.72 -15.37
C VAL A 229 10.08 -11.25 -15.42
N ALA A 230 11.13 -11.89 -14.93
CA ALA A 230 11.19 -13.33 -14.69
C ALA A 230 11.02 -13.61 -13.21
N LEU A 231 10.12 -14.54 -12.86
CA LEU A 231 9.90 -14.93 -11.47
C LEU A 231 11.12 -15.69 -10.93
N ALA A 232 11.54 -15.40 -9.71
CA ALA A 232 12.70 -16.03 -9.07
C ALA A 232 12.26 -17.01 -7.97
N SER A 233 11.54 -16.51 -6.96
CA SER A 233 11.06 -17.28 -5.81
C SER A 233 9.63 -16.88 -5.46
N PRO A 234 8.76 -17.80 -5.01
CA PRO A 234 8.96 -19.25 -4.94
C PRO A 234 9.13 -19.92 -6.32
N ASN A 235 9.65 -21.14 -6.34
CA ASN A 235 9.69 -21.95 -7.56
C ASN A 235 8.28 -22.42 -7.93
N ASN A 236 8.14 -22.94 -9.15
CA ASN A 236 6.88 -23.54 -9.59
C ASN A 236 6.57 -24.77 -8.71
N ASP A 237 5.31 -24.89 -8.30
CA ASP A 237 4.80 -26.00 -7.45
C ASP A 237 5.35 -26.04 -6.02
N ASP A 238 6.06 -25.00 -5.56
CA ASP A 238 6.44 -24.87 -4.16
C ASP A 238 5.20 -24.73 -3.26
N SER A 239 5.32 -25.19 -2.01
CA SER A 239 4.30 -24.98 -0.98
C SER A 239 4.85 -24.25 0.24
N SER A 240 3.99 -23.50 0.92
CA SER A 240 4.34 -22.85 2.19
C SER A 240 3.09 -22.60 3.04
N SER A 241 3.30 -22.60 4.35
CA SER A 241 2.26 -22.33 5.35
C SER A 241 2.51 -21.07 6.17
N SER A 242 3.60 -20.35 5.88
CA SER A 242 4.11 -19.27 6.74
C SER A 242 4.53 -18.04 5.92
N ALA A 243 5.37 -17.18 6.50
CA ALA A 243 5.84 -15.98 5.81
C ALA A 243 6.81 -16.34 4.67
N LEU A 244 6.51 -15.88 3.48
CA LEU A 244 7.25 -16.17 2.25
C LEU A 244 7.72 -14.87 1.59
N THR A 245 8.89 -14.89 0.96
CA THR A 245 9.37 -13.80 0.12
C THR A 245 9.16 -14.16 -1.34
N PHE A 246 8.36 -13.35 -2.03
CA PHE A 246 8.20 -13.39 -3.47
C PHE A 246 9.26 -12.50 -4.10
N GLU A 247 10.01 -13.04 -5.05
CA GLU A 247 11.13 -12.39 -5.71
C GLU A 247 11.02 -12.56 -7.23
N TRP A 248 11.43 -11.53 -7.95
CA TRP A 248 11.48 -11.53 -9.42
C TRP A 248 12.69 -10.73 -9.91
N ASN A 249 13.05 -10.90 -11.17
CA ASN A 249 14.15 -10.18 -11.82
C ASN A 249 13.63 -9.43 -13.03
N ILE A 250 14.00 -8.17 -13.19
CA ILE A 250 13.65 -7.38 -14.38
C ILE A 250 14.46 -7.92 -15.56
N THR A 251 13.78 -8.39 -16.61
CA THR A 251 14.44 -8.91 -17.82
C THR A 251 14.60 -7.84 -18.88
N THR A 252 13.59 -6.98 -19.05
CA THR A 252 13.60 -5.89 -20.03
C THR A 252 12.84 -4.67 -19.52
N GLY A 253 13.23 -3.48 -19.98
CA GLY A 253 12.53 -2.23 -19.69
C GLY A 253 12.76 -1.68 -18.28
N ALA A 254 11.99 -0.65 -17.92
CA ALA A 254 12.03 -0.03 -16.60
C ALA A 254 10.64 0.55 -16.26
N LEU A 255 10.33 0.66 -14.97
CA LEU A 255 9.09 1.27 -14.50
C LEU A 255 9.16 2.80 -14.65
N ALA A 256 8.11 3.41 -15.18
CA ALA A 256 7.95 4.86 -15.16
C ALA A 256 7.85 5.39 -13.70
N PRO A 257 8.06 6.69 -13.45
CA PRO A 257 7.99 7.27 -12.10
C PRO A 257 6.66 7.04 -11.38
N ASN A 258 5.55 6.99 -12.12
CA ASN A 258 4.20 6.77 -11.61
C ASN A 258 3.75 5.31 -11.69
N GLN A 259 4.69 4.37 -11.83
CA GLN A 259 4.43 2.94 -11.92
C GLN A 259 5.14 2.16 -10.82
N ALA A 260 4.56 1.02 -10.48
CA ALA A 260 5.06 0.08 -9.49
C ALA A 260 4.81 -1.36 -9.95
N PHE A 261 5.42 -2.30 -9.25
CA PHE A 261 5.08 -3.71 -9.27
C PHE A 261 4.01 -4.02 -8.23
N GLU A 262 3.19 -5.00 -8.54
CA GLU A 262 2.31 -5.65 -7.58
C GLU A 262 2.23 -7.13 -7.94
N TRP A 263 2.64 -8.00 -7.02
CA TRP A 263 2.38 -9.42 -7.21
C TRP A 263 0.98 -9.76 -6.70
N ARG A 264 0.37 -10.76 -7.33
CA ARG A 264 -0.98 -11.24 -6.98
C ARG A 264 -1.04 -12.76 -6.96
N LEU A 265 -2.00 -13.28 -6.19
CA LEU A 265 -2.42 -14.69 -6.18
C LEU A 265 -3.82 -14.82 -6.75
N TRP A 266 -4.08 -15.87 -7.53
CA TRP A 266 -5.42 -16.18 -8.02
C TRP A 266 -5.57 -17.69 -8.19
N GLN A 267 -6.80 -18.19 -8.24
CA GLN A 267 -7.06 -19.61 -8.50
C GLN A 267 -7.16 -19.88 -10.01
N GLU A 268 -7.02 -21.14 -10.39
CA GLU A 268 -7.20 -21.55 -11.78
C GLU A 268 -8.62 -21.17 -12.29
N GLY A 269 -8.69 -20.65 -13.51
CA GLY A 269 -9.95 -20.18 -14.12
C GLY A 269 -10.40 -18.79 -13.69
N GLN A 270 -9.74 -18.13 -12.74
CA GLN A 270 -10.00 -16.73 -12.38
C GLN A 270 -9.27 -15.74 -13.31
N ASP A 271 -9.80 -14.52 -13.42
CA ASP A 271 -9.10 -13.43 -14.11
C ASP A 271 -8.14 -12.74 -13.14
N PRO A 272 -6.82 -12.76 -13.35
CA PRO A 272 -5.88 -12.25 -12.36
C PRO A 272 -5.87 -10.71 -12.25
N LEU A 273 -6.40 -9.98 -13.25
CA LEU A 273 -6.58 -8.53 -13.16
C LEU A 273 -7.76 -8.16 -12.28
N ARG A 274 -8.82 -8.97 -12.29
CA ARG A 274 -10.08 -8.68 -11.60
C ARG A 274 -10.20 -9.37 -10.24
N ASP A 275 -9.82 -10.64 -10.19
CA ASP A 275 -10.02 -11.54 -9.04
C ASP A 275 -8.71 -11.81 -8.29
N GLY A 276 -7.58 -11.35 -8.81
CA GLY A 276 -6.27 -11.53 -8.19
C GLY A 276 -6.13 -10.79 -6.86
N LEU A 277 -5.61 -11.49 -5.85
CA LEU A 277 -5.39 -11.04 -4.49
C LEU A 277 -3.99 -10.43 -4.33
N GLY A 278 -3.92 -9.12 -4.10
CA GLY A 278 -2.67 -8.41 -3.77
C GLY A 278 -2.47 -8.30 -2.25
N LEU A 279 -1.64 -9.18 -1.66
CA LEU A 279 -1.50 -9.27 -0.21
C LEU A 279 -0.47 -8.30 0.41
N ALA A 280 0.44 -7.71 -0.39
CA ALA A 280 1.55 -6.89 0.11
C ALA A 280 1.56 -5.44 -0.41
N GLY A 281 0.53 -5.01 -1.13
CA GLY A 281 0.47 -3.70 -1.78
C GLY A 281 1.51 -3.52 -2.91
N THR A 282 1.63 -2.31 -3.43
CA THR A 282 2.51 -1.98 -4.56
C THR A 282 3.93 -1.65 -4.10
N THR A 283 4.95 -2.01 -4.89
CA THR A 283 6.37 -1.72 -4.60
C THR A 283 7.16 -1.35 -5.85
N ARG A 284 8.29 -0.64 -5.71
CA ARG A 284 9.31 -0.53 -6.78
C ARG A 284 10.46 -1.51 -6.61
N SER A 285 10.51 -2.24 -5.50
CA SER A 285 11.47 -3.31 -5.25
C SER A 285 11.12 -4.55 -6.07
N THR A 286 12.10 -5.43 -6.31
CA THR A 286 11.90 -6.71 -6.99
C THR A 286 11.68 -7.88 -6.04
N GLN A 287 11.35 -7.57 -4.78
CA GLN A 287 11.00 -8.55 -3.76
C GLN A 287 9.96 -7.99 -2.78
N GLN A 288 9.04 -8.83 -2.33
CA GLN A 288 8.10 -8.54 -1.24
C GLN A 288 7.92 -9.75 -0.33
N ARG A 289 7.98 -9.51 0.98
CA ARG A 289 7.69 -10.52 2.00
C ARG A 289 6.24 -10.40 2.44
N VAL A 290 5.54 -11.53 2.50
CA VAL A 290 4.15 -11.61 2.94
C VAL A 290 4.00 -12.68 4.02
N ASN A 291 3.08 -12.46 4.96
CA ASN A 291 2.71 -13.46 5.95
C ASN A 291 1.39 -14.15 5.52
N LEU A 292 1.49 -15.32 4.89
CA LEU A 292 0.33 -16.05 4.38
C LEU A 292 -0.59 -16.54 5.51
N ALA A 293 -0.02 -16.93 6.65
CA ALA A 293 -0.80 -17.33 7.82
C ALA A 293 -1.64 -16.16 8.39
N ALA A 294 -1.13 -14.93 8.32
CA ALA A 294 -1.89 -13.76 8.73
C ALA A 294 -3.05 -13.46 7.76
N ALA A 295 -2.84 -13.65 6.45
CA ALA A 295 -3.90 -13.52 5.45
C ALA A 295 -5.00 -14.60 5.62
N ASP A 296 -4.61 -15.85 5.92
CA ASP A 296 -5.55 -16.94 6.21
C ASP A 296 -6.36 -16.68 7.49
N ALA A 297 -5.71 -16.16 8.54
CA ALA A 297 -6.38 -15.84 9.80
C ALA A 297 -7.51 -14.80 9.66
N VAL A 298 -7.46 -13.95 8.63
CA VAL A 298 -8.53 -12.98 8.32
C VAL A 298 -9.43 -13.42 7.17
N GLY A 299 -9.28 -14.66 6.68
CA GLY A 299 -10.08 -15.22 5.59
C GLY A 299 -9.81 -14.58 4.22
N GLN A 300 -8.62 -13.98 4.01
CA GLN A 300 -8.25 -13.43 2.70
C GLN A 300 -7.75 -14.48 1.72
N ILE A 301 -7.21 -15.59 2.22
CA ILE A 301 -6.71 -16.71 1.42
C ILE A 301 -7.21 -18.02 2.06
N GLU A 302 -7.46 -19.04 1.25
CA GLU A 302 -7.83 -20.39 1.72
C GLU A 302 -6.74 -21.38 1.32
N PRO A 303 -6.55 -22.49 2.05
CA PRO A 303 -5.58 -23.53 1.65
C PRO A 303 -5.95 -24.11 0.28
N GLY A 304 -4.96 -24.24 -0.60
CA GLY A 304 -5.16 -24.72 -1.96
C GLY A 304 -4.05 -24.34 -2.92
N ASP A 305 -4.27 -24.68 -4.18
CA ASP A 305 -3.37 -24.36 -5.28
C ASP A 305 -3.72 -22.98 -5.86
N TYR A 306 -2.70 -22.16 -6.02
CA TYR A 306 -2.77 -20.81 -6.55
C TYR A 306 -1.84 -20.66 -7.74
N LEU A 307 -2.21 -19.76 -8.62
CA LEU A 307 -1.36 -19.15 -9.61
C LEU A 307 -0.87 -17.80 -9.06
N TRP A 308 0.35 -17.42 -9.41
CA TRP A 308 0.90 -16.13 -9.04
C TRP A 308 1.74 -15.52 -10.16
N GLY A 309 1.87 -14.20 -10.11
CA GLY A 309 2.64 -13.43 -11.06
C GLY A 309 2.73 -11.96 -10.67
N VAL A 310 3.49 -11.20 -11.44
CA VAL A 310 3.79 -9.79 -11.17
C VAL A 310 3.12 -8.90 -12.19
N PHE A 311 2.38 -7.92 -11.70
CA PHE A 311 1.68 -6.90 -12.48
C PHE A 311 2.47 -5.61 -12.51
N GLN A 312 2.39 -4.92 -13.64
CA GLN A 312 2.67 -3.50 -13.72
C GLN A 312 1.41 -2.73 -13.33
N VAL A 313 1.55 -1.83 -12.38
CA VAL A 313 0.46 -0.97 -11.93
C VAL A 313 0.85 0.49 -12.05
N GLN A 314 -0.13 1.35 -12.29
CA GLN A 314 0.01 2.79 -12.19
C GLN A 314 -0.45 3.23 -10.80
N THR A 315 0.33 4.05 -10.11
CA THR A 315 0.04 4.52 -8.75
C THR A 315 -0.43 5.98 -8.73
N THR A 316 -0.22 6.74 -9.81
CA THR A 316 -0.56 8.16 -9.91
C THR A 316 -1.02 8.49 -11.34
N PRO A 317 -2.12 9.25 -11.54
CA PRO A 317 -2.93 9.94 -10.52
C PRO A 317 -3.89 9.04 -9.74
N SER A 318 -4.20 7.86 -10.27
CA SER A 318 -5.05 6.87 -9.62
C SER A 318 -4.40 5.49 -9.71
N TYR A 319 -4.75 4.63 -8.77
CA TYR A 319 -4.37 3.24 -8.83
C TYR A 319 -5.05 2.53 -10.00
N GLN A 320 -4.26 1.90 -10.87
CA GLN A 320 -4.76 1.08 -11.96
C GLN A 320 -3.80 -0.07 -12.24
N ALA A 321 -4.28 -1.31 -12.14
CA ALA A 321 -3.54 -2.46 -12.65
C ALA A 321 -3.54 -2.42 -14.19
N LEU A 322 -2.35 -2.36 -14.79
CA LEU A 322 -2.23 -2.18 -16.24
C LEU A 322 -2.17 -3.53 -16.96
N ARG A 323 -1.25 -4.40 -16.56
CA ARG A 323 -1.05 -5.73 -17.18
C ARG A 323 -0.18 -6.65 -16.33
N LEU A 324 -0.31 -7.95 -16.57
CA LEU A 324 0.66 -8.96 -16.12
C LEU A 324 1.94 -8.83 -16.95
N ILE A 325 3.10 -8.78 -16.28
CA ILE A 325 4.42 -8.58 -16.92
C ILE A 325 5.40 -9.74 -16.68
N SER A 326 4.93 -10.80 -16.03
CA SER A 326 5.66 -12.05 -15.83
C SER A 326 4.94 -13.21 -16.49
N ASP A 327 5.63 -14.34 -16.64
CA ASP A 327 4.97 -15.63 -16.76
C ASP A 327 4.23 -15.96 -15.45
N THR A 328 3.30 -16.91 -15.52
CA THR A 328 2.55 -17.38 -14.35
C THR A 328 3.25 -18.60 -13.74
N ARG A 329 3.25 -18.70 -12.41
CA ARG A 329 3.72 -19.88 -11.67
C ARG A 329 2.65 -20.43 -10.75
N THR A 330 2.70 -21.73 -10.49
CA THR A 330 1.90 -22.39 -9.47
C THR A 330 2.57 -22.26 -8.10
N PHE A 331 1.75 -22.17 -7.05
CA PHE A 331 2.15 -22.14 -5.65
C PHE A 331 1.04 -22.76 -4.82
N ARG A 332 1.37 -23.60 -3.84
CA ARG A 332 0.38 -24.21 -2.95
C ARG A 332 0.44 -23.61 -1.55
N TYR A 333 -0.67 -23.01 -1.13
CA TYR A 333 -0.81 -22.57 0.26
C TYR A 333 -1.32 -23.69 1.15
N GLU A 334 -0.59 -23.98 2.23
CA GLU A 334 -0.98 -24.98 3.23
C GLU A 334 -1.30 -24.30 4.55
N ARG A 335 -2.42 -24.65 5.19
CA ARG A 335 -2.69 -24.16 6.54
C ARG A 335 -1.72 -24.82 7.52
N SER A 336 -0.99 -24.00 8.29
CA SER A 336 -0.21 -24.53 9.41
C SER A 336 -1.17 -25.24 10.36
N SER A 337 -1.04 -26.56 10.48
CA SER A 337 -1.90 -27.35 11.37
C SER A 337 -1.68 -26.90 12.81
N PRO A 338 -2.70 -26.39 13.53
CA PRO A 338 -2.53 -25.77 14.85
C PRO A 338 -2.15 -26.74 15.99
N GLY A 339 -1.73 -27.97 15.68
CA GLY A 339 -1.39 -28.99 16.67
C GLY A 339 -0.32 -29.98 16.23
N GLY A 340 0.39 -29.72 15.13
CA GLY A 340 1.53 -30.54 14.70
C GLY A 340 2.78 -30.29 15.53
N GLY A 341 2.68 -30.34 16.87
CA GLY A 341 3.86 -30.58 17.68
C GLY A 341 4.48 -31.92 17.25
N PRO A 342 5.79 -32.15 17.43
CA PRO A 342 6.39 -33.44 17.15
C PRO A 342 5.62 -34.48 17.96
N VAL A 343 4.79 -35.29 17.27
CA VAL A 343 4.21 -36.47 17.87
C VAL A 343 5.41 -37.30 18.27
N ALA A 344 5.71 -37.34 19.57
CA ALA A 344 6.76 -38.20 20.10
C ALA A 344 6.50 -39.59 19.49
N PRO A 345 7.50 -40.24 18.88
CA PRO A 345 7.30 -41.55 18.28
C PRO A 345 6.69 -42.44 19.36
N THR A 346 5.42 -42.81 19.17
CA THR A 346 4.76 -43.74 20.07
C THR A 346 5.49 -45.05 19.87
N LEU A 347 6.43 -45.34 20.78
CA LEU A 347 7.07 -46.63 20.93
C LEU A 347 5.95 -47.67 21.04
N SER A 348 5.63 -48.33 19.93
CA SER A 348 4.80 -49.54 19.94
C SER A 348 5.59 -50.62 20.66
N VAL A 349 5.48 -50.64 21.99
CA VAL A 349 5.88 -51.78 22.79
C VAL A 349 4.93 -52.91 22.43
N ARG A 350 5.40 -53.79 21.55
CA ARG A 350 4.72 -55.05 21.23
C ARG A 350 4.77 -55.90 22.51
N PRO A 351 3.63 -56.29 23.12
CA PRO A 351 3.67 -57.17 24.26
C PRO A 351 4.24 -58.52 23.80
N THR A 352 5.42 -58.87 24.31
CA THR A 352 5.94 -60.23 24.28
C THR A 352 4.94 -61.11 25.03
N ARG A 353 4.36 -62.06 24.30
CA ARG A 353 3.54 -63.12 24.85
C ARG A 353 4.52 -64.15 25.42
N ASP A 354 4.65 -64.16 26.74
CA ASP A 354 5.33 -65.26 27.43
C ASP A 354 4.50 -66.53 27.27
N GLU A 355 5.16 -67.59 26.77
CA GLU A 355 4.77 -69.00 26.93
C GLU A 355 5.45 -69.58 28.16
#